data_AF-A0A2U1V3L4-F1
#
_entry.id   AF-A0A2U1V3L4-F1
#
_cell.length_a   1.000
_cell.length_b   1.000
_cell.length_c   1.000
_cell.angle_alpha   90.00
_cell.angle_beta   90.00
_cell.angle_gamma   90.00
#
_symmetry.space_group_name_H-M   'P 1'
#
loop_
_entity.id
_entity.type
_entity.pdbx_description
1 polymer ?
#
loop_
_entity_poly.entity_id
_entity_poly.type
_entity_poly.pdbx_seq_one_letter_code
_entity_poly.pdbx_strand_id
1 'polypeptide(L)'
;MWLPSVPEVVISTSSQSGGRGGAVSPRSAAGNAAMSCMAAMSCPPQGQRHPPSRRPPRAGGCGAQAVDRSAISPSDPGAAHRSARSGREERRMAIPRQAPETVLLATDLSARCDRAQDRAVQLAGQWGARLVAVHALESIDIVLPRAPDGTAPEWRRPRDPDAEARTLLEAELAGTGAEVVVGHGDPAALVLAVARRQAAGLVVTGLARAEPLGRLLTGATVEEVVRQSAAPVLAVRQRARAPYARVLVATDFSDCSRHALLVAAALFPALPLTLFHAYEAPFPALLGRAASREEAAAAAAAEGRAFLAHADIPPALRGRVETVVEPGNIGWLLQDYVRHAGIDLLVLGTHGRSRLMEMLVGSTAGWLLQAAPCDVMLVREPAPA
;
A
#
# COMPACT_ATOMS: atom_id res chain seq x y z
N MET A 1 -8.41 62.82 26.00
CA MET A 1 -8.74 64.21 25.67
C MET A 1 -8.13 64.50 24.31
N TRP A 2 -8.99 64.68 23.30
CA TRP A 2 -8.76 65.14 21.91
C TRP A 2 -8.15 64.17 20.86
N LEU A 3 -9.00 63.90 19.85
CA LEU A 3 -8.78 63.30 18.53
C LEU A 3 -8.15 64.33 17.55
N PRO A 4 -7.68 63.88 16.37
CA PRO A 4 -8.45 64.12 15.13
C PRO A 4 -8.45 62.88 14.19
N SER A 5 -9.60 62.45 13.68
CA SER A 5 -10.28 62.85 12.42
C SER A 5 -9.89 62.00 11.20
N VAL A 6 -10.90 61.27 10.70
CA VAL A 6 -10.97 60.42 9.50
C VAL A 6 -11.08 61.28 8.23
N PRO A 7 -10.93 60.69 7.03
CA PRO A 7 -12.04 60.80 6.08
C PRO A 7 -12.51 59.46 5.49
N GLU A 8 -13.83 59.39 5.31
CA GLU A 8 -14.63 58.32 4.72
C GLU A 8 -14.28 58.03 3.25
N VAL A 9 -14.44 56.77 2.84
CA VAL A 9 -14.71 56.38 1.45
C VAL A 9 -16.02 55.62 1.42
N VAL A 10 -17.00 56.23 0.75
CA VAL A 10 -18.35 55.73 0.46
C VAL A 10 -18.35 55.13 -0.95
N ILE A 11 -18.75 53.86 -1.10
CA ILE A 11 -19.27 53.34 -2.38
C ILE A 11 -20.47 52.41 -2.11
N SER A 12 -21.66 53.01 -2.20
CA SER A 12 -22.87 52.58 -2.92
C SER A 12 -23.21 51.08 -3.01
N THR A 13 -24.22 50.68 -2.22
CA THR A 13 -25.14 49.57 -2.50
C THR A 13 -26.26 50.01 -3.45
N SER A 14 -26.57 49.24 -4.49
CA SER A 14 -27.81 49.35 -5.26
C SER A 14 -28.61 48.05 -5.21
N SER A 15 -29.71 48.11 -4.46
CA SER A 15 -30.86 47.22 -4.59
C SER A 15 -31.84 47.82 -5.60
N GLN A 16 -32.37 47.01 -6.52
CA GLN A 16 -33.69 47.29 -7.09
C GLN A 16 -34.44 46.00 -7.41
N SER A 17 -35.71 46.06 -7.04
CA SER A 17 -36.74 45.03 -6.96
C SER A 17 -37.74 45.10 -8.12
N GLY A 18 -38.38 43.97 -8.42
CA GLY A 18 -39.71 43.88 -9.08
C GLY A 18 -39.64 43.49 -10.56
N GLY A 19 -40.46 42.60 -11.11
CA GLY A 19 -41.56 41.82 -10.58
C GLY A 19 -42.28 41.07 -11.72
N ARG A 20 -42.98 39.99 -11.35
CA ARG A 20 -44.17 39.36 -11.97
C ARG A 20 -44.16 38.93 -13.45
N GLY A 21 -44.43 37.63 -13.62
CA GLY A 21 -45.57 37.15 -14.43
C GLY A 21 -45.24 36.42 -15.73
N GLY A 22 -45.84 35.24 -15.91
CA GLY A 22 -46.03 34.64 -17.24
C GLY A 22 -45.70 33.15 -17.34
N ALA A 23 -46.65 32.31 -16.93
CA ALA A 23 -46.77 30.96 -17.47
C ALA A 23 -47.14 31.03 -18.97
N VAL A 24 -46.72 30.05 -19.77
CA VAL A 24 -47.44 29.43 -20.91
C VAL A 24 -46.48 28.47 -21.63
N SER A 25 -46.82 27.18 -21.65
CA SER A 25 -46.34 26.20 -22.65
C SER A 25 -46.99 26.49 -24.01
N PRO A 26 -46.37 26.05 -25.12
CA PRO A 26 -46.99 24.90 -25.80
C PRO A 26 -46.02 23.91 -26.49
N ARG A 27 -46.43 22.64 -26.42
CA ARG A 27 -46.50 21.59 -27.46
C ARG A 27 -45.70 21.70 -28.77
N SER A 28 -44.91 20.64 -29.00
CA SER A 28 -44.86 19.70 -30.15
C SER A 28 -44.83 20.18 -31.61
N ALA A 29 -43.77 19.77 -32.33
CA ALA A 29 -43.79 19.18 -33.68
C ALA A 29 -42.37 18.59 -33.94
N ALA A 30 -42.19 17.27 -34.06
CA ALA A 30 -42.23 16.49 -35.31
C ALA A 30 -41.16 16.91 -36.33
N GLY A 31 -40.23 15.99 -36.65
CA GLY A 31 -39.23 16.18 -37.70
C GLY A 31 -38.22 15.03 -37.79
N ASN A 32 -38.65 13.92 -38.39
CA ASN A 32 -37.79 12.83 -38.86
C ASN A 32 -36.68 13.34 -39.79
N ALA A 33 -35.47 12.79 -39.65
CA ALA A 33 -34.60 12.52 -40.78
C ALA A 33 -33.67 11.36 -40.45
N ALA A 34 -34.01 10.19 -41.00
CA ALA A 34 -33.10 9.09 -41.23
C ALA A 34 -32.20 9.43 -42.42
N MET A 35 -30.92 9.10 -42.36
CA MET A 35 -30.21 8.56 -43.52
C MET A 35 -29.00 7.73 -43.10
N SER A 36 -29.10 6.46 -43.48
CA SER A 36 -28.07 5.44 -43.52
C SER A 36 -27.22 5.63 -44.78
N CYS A 37 -25.92 5.29 -44.73
CA CYS A 37 -25.27 4.26 -45.57
C CYS A 37 -23.76 4.50 -45.76
N MET A 38 -23.00 3.42 -45.52
CA MET A 38 -21.92 2.81 -46.34
C MET A 38 -20.80 3.68 -46.95
N ALA A 39 -19.57 3.26 -47.16
CA ALA A 39 -18.76 2.08 -46.84
C ALA A 39 -17.35 2.33 -47.40
N ALA A 40 -16.37 1.58 -46.86
CA ALA A 40 -15.19 1.03 -47.54
C ALA A 40 -13.99 1.92 -47.94
N MET A 41 -12.84 1.21 -48.01
CA MET A 41 -11.53 1.49 -48.65
C MET A 41 -10.46 2.06 -47.71
N SER A 42 -9.21 1.57 -47.62
CA SER A 42 -8.49 0.44 -48.25
C SER A 42 -7.12 0.28 -47.55
N CYS A 43 -6.61 -0.95 -47.50
CA CYS A 43 -5.19 -1.29 -47.26
C CYS A 43 -4.22 -0.64 -48.27
N PRO A 44 -2.93 -0.51 -47.91
CA PRO A 44 -1.83 -0.57 -48.88
C PRO A 44 -0.92 -1.81 -48.65
N PRO A 45 -0.30 -2.37 -49.71
CA PRO A 45 0.67 -3.47 -49.62
C PRO A 45 2.12 -3.02 -49.84
N GLN A 46 3.04 -4.01 -49.70
CA GLN A 46 4.48 -4.10 -50.02
C GLN A 46 5.32 -4.31 -48.74
N GLY A 47 6.12 -5.35 -48.53
CA GLY A 47 6.63 -6.41 -49.40
C GLY A 47 8.15 -6.30 -49.54
N GLN A 48 8.94 -6.86 -48.60
CA GLN A 48 10.34 -7.23 -48.84
C GLN A 48 10.72 -8.50 -48.05
N ARG A 49 11.46 -9.38 -48.74
CA ARG A 49 11.91 -10.73 -48.37
C ARG A 49 13.31 -10.68 -47.76
N HIS A 50 13.68 -11.65 -46.91
CA HIS A 50 14.97 -12.40 -46.85
C HIS A 50 15.08 -13.23 -45.53
N PRO A 51 15.96 -14.26 -45.41
CA PRO A 51 15.61 -15.69 -45.46
C PRO A 51 15.84 -16.47 -44.13
N PRO A 52 15.52 -17.78 -44.04
CA PRO A 52 15.65 -18.56 -42.81
C PRO A 52 16.93 -19.43 -42.79
N SER A 53 17.61 -19.48 -41.63
CA SER A 53 18.70 -20.43 -41.31
C SER A 53 19.04 -20.23 -39.80
N ARG A 54 19.28 -21.18 -38.90
CA ARG A 54 19.72 -22.58 -38.91
C ARG A 54 19.33 -23.23 -37.57
N ARG A 55 19.03 -24.54 -37.59
CA ARG A 55 19.09 -25.44 -36.41
C ARG A 55 20.56 -25.72 -36.05
N PRO A 56 20.88 -26.03 -34.78
CA PRO A 56 22.02 -26.88 -34.45
C PRO A 56 21.60 -28.31 -34.06
N PRO A 57 22.55 -29.28 -34.12
CA PRO A 57 22.26 -30.72 -34.21
C PRO A 57 22.31 -31.46 -32.86
N ARG A 58 21.75 -32.68 -32.87
CA ARG A 58 21.99 -33.75 -31.88
C ARG A 58 23.24 -34.56 -32.27
N ALA A 59 24.12 -34.79 -31.30
CA ALA A 59 25.04 -35.92 -31.09
C ALA A 59 25.78 -35.60 -29.77
N GLY A 60 26.16 -36.47 -28.84
CA GLY A 60 26.15 -37.92 -28.67
C GLY A 60 27.03 -38.23 -27.44
N GLY A 61 26.78 -39.36 -26.77
CA GLY A 61 27.81 -40.23 -26.18
C GLY A 61 28.65 -39.81 -24.97
N CYS A 62 28.51 -40.62 -23.91
CA CYS A 62 29.54 -41.12 -22.98
C CYS A 62 30.28 -40.18 -22.01
N GLY A 63 30.08 -40.48 -20.72
CA GLY A 63 30.92 -40.01 -19.61
C GLY A 63 30.44 -40.60 -18.29
N ALA A 64 30.58 -41.93 -18.13
CA ALA A 64 30.38 -42.59 -16.85
C ALA A 64 31.51 -42.20 -15.90
N GLN A 65 31.18 -41.64 -14.73
CA GLN A 65 32.07 -41.60 -13.58
C GLN A 65 31.36 -42.26 -12.40
N ALA A 66 32.00 -43.34 -11.95
CA ALA A 66 31.63 -44.12 -10.79
C ALA A 66 31.73 -43.25 -9.53
N VAL A 67 30.69 -43.28 -8.70
CA VAL A 67 30.78 -42.82 -7.32
C VAL A 67 30.32 -43.96 -6.41
N ASP A 68 31.19 -44.19 -5.44
CA ASP A 68 31.28 -45.28 -4.49
C ASP A 68 29.96 -45.61 -3.78
N ARG A 69 29.64 -46.91 -3.74
CA ARG A 69 28.53 -47.49 -2.97
C ARG A 69 29.13 -48.12 -1.72
N SER A 70 29.12 -47.41 -0.60
CA SER A 70 29.12 -48.08 0.71
C SER A 70 28.52 -47.19 1.81
N ALA A 71 27.74 -47.86 2.68
CA ALA A 71 27.25 -47.43 3.99
C ALA A 71 26.07 -46.42 4.06
N ILE A 72 24.84 -46.96 4.03
CA ILE A 72 23.74 -46.39 4.82
C ILE A 72 23.03 -47.54 5.56
N SER A 73 23.21 -47.58 6.88
CA SER A 73 22.43 -48.41 7.81
C SER A 73 20.98 -47.89 7.93
N PRO A 74 19.99 -48.76 8.17
CA PRO A 74 18.58 -48.34 8.24
C PRO A 74 18.32 -47.57 9.55
N SER A 75 18.01 -46.28 9.43
CA SER A 75 17.56 -45.47 10.56
C SER A 75 16.04 -45.57 10.76
N ASP A 76 15.72 -45.71 12.04
CA ASP A 76 14.44 -45.99 12.68
C ASP A 76 13.28 -45.07 12.23
N PRO A 77 12.16 -45.60 11.68
CA PRO A 77 11.04 -44.78 11.18
C PRO A 77 10.27 -44.01 12.28
N GLY A 78 10.54 -44.29 13.56
CA GLY A 78 9.94 -43.60 14.70
C GLY A 78 10.54 -42.24 15.07
N ALA A 79 11.77 -41.93 14.62
CA ALA A 79 12.43 -40.65 14.94
C ALA A 79 11.96 -39.51 14.03
N ALA A 80 11.68 -39.80 12.75
CA ALA A 80 11.22 -38.82 11.77
C ALA A 80 9.84 -38.22 12.11
N HIS A 81 8.93 -39.01 12.71
CA HIS A 81 7.61 -38.51 13.09
C HIS A 81 7.60 -37.63 14.35
N ARG A 82 8.59 -37.77 15.25
CA ARG A 82 8.72 -36.90 16.43
C ARG A 82 9.40 -35.57 16.10
N SER A 83 10.44 -35.56 15.25
CA SER A 83 11.06 -34.30 14.80
C SER A 83 10.17 -33.52 13.81
N ALA A 84 9.33 -34.22 13.02
CA ALA A 84 8.35 -33.57 12.15
C ALA A 84 7.17 -32.95 12.92
N ARG A 85 6.87 -33.42 14.14
CA ARG A 85 5.88 -32.78 15.02
C ARG A 85 6.48 -31.59 15.76
N SER A 86 7.69 -31.71 16.32
CA SER A 86 8.36 -30.59 17.00
C SER A 86 8.72 -29.45 16.04
N GLY A 87 9.13 -29.76 14.81
CA GLY A 87 9.41 -28.76 13.76
C GLY A 87 8.17 -28.12 13.13
N ARG A 88 6.95 -28.63 13.41
CA ARG A 88 5.68 -28.02 12.97
C ARG A 88 5.13 -27.04 14.00
N GLU A 89 5.42 -27.23 15.28
CA GLU A 89 4.99 -26.33 16.36
C GLU A 89 5.80 -25.02 16.41
N GLU A 90 7.06 -25.03 15.97
CA GLU A 90 7.91 -23.82 15.87
C GLU A 90 7.69 -23.02 14.58
N ARG A 91 7.04 -23.59 13.56
CA ARG A 91 6.70 -22.94 12.27
C ARG A 91 5.37 -22.15 12.33
N ARG A 92 5.05 -21.54 13.47
CA ARG A 92 3.97 -20.56 13.51
C ARG A 92 4.46 -19.31 12.78
N MET A 93 3.79 -18.92 11.69
CA MET A 93 3.89 -17.57 11.13
C MET A 93 4.05 -16.57 12.28
N ALA A 94 5.05 -15.69 12.22
CA ALA A 94 5.28 -14.67 13.24
C ALA A 94 4.14 -13.65 13.24
N ILE A 95 2.98 -14.06 13.75
CA ILE A 95 1.80 -13.23 13.92
C ILE A 95 2.02 -12.46 15.21
N PRO A 96 1.92 -11.12 15.19
CA PRO A 96 1.98 -10.31 16.40
C PRO A 96 0.95 -10.82 17.41
N ARG A 97 1.36 -11.05 18.65
CA ARG A 97 0.43 -11.48 19.72
C ARG A 97 -0.38 -10.31 20.29
N GLN A 98 0.08 -9.09 20.06
CA GLN A 98 -0.47 -7.85 20.60
C GLN A 98 -0.12 -6.66 19.70
N ALA A 99 -0.68 -5.50 20.02
CA ALA A 99 -0.31 -4.22 19.42
C ALA A 99 1.22 -3.99 19.50
N PRO A 100 1.81 -3.25 18.55
CA PRO A 100 3.25 -3.14 18.44
C PRO A 100 3.80 -2.30 19.60
N GLU A 101 4.92 -2.72 20.17
CA GLU A 101 5.59 -1.98 21.25
C GLU A 101 6.33 -0.73 20.74
N THR A 102 6.69 -0.72 19.46
CA THR A 102 7.37 0.40 18.81
C THR A 102 6.74 0.70 17.45
N VAL A 103 6.41 1.97 17.23
CA VAL A 103 5.97 2.54 15.95
C VAL A 103 7.10 3.41 15.41
N LEU A 104 7.55 3.15 14.19
CA LEU A 104 8.57 3.94 13.49
C LEU A 104 7.91 4.89 12.49
N LEU A 105 8.07 6.19 12.66
CA LEU A 105 7.71 7.22 11.67
C LEU A 105 8.90 7.48 10.76
N ALA A 106 8.77 7.22 9.46
CA ALA A 106 9.73 7.64 8.44
C ALA A 106 9.25 8.95 7.80
N THR A 107 10.02 10.03 7.96
CA THR A 107 9.68 11.37 7.48
C THR A 107 10.82 12.02 6.70
N ASP A 108 10.46 12.79 5.67
CA ASP A 108 11.36 13.66 4.92
C ASP A 108 11.30 15.13 5.40
N LEU A 109 10.61 15.39 6.53
CA LEU A 109 10.34 16.73 7.09
C LEU A 109 9.58 17.66 6.13
N SER A 110 9.02 17.12 5.05
CA SER A 110 8.10 17.86 4.20
C SER A 110 6.70 17.82 4.78
N ALA A 111 5.90 18.86 4.48
CA ALA A 111 4.48 18.95 4.85
C ALA A 111 3.61 17.76 4.37
N ARG A 112 4.16 16.88 3.53
CA ARG A 112 3.50 15.66 3.04
C ARG A 112 3.53 14.56 4.10
N CYS A 113 4.53 14.56 4.96
CA CYS A 113 4.66 13.63 6.05
C CYS A 113 3.84 14.02 7.28
N ASP A 114 3.28 15.24 7.36
CA ASP A 114 2.41 15.68 8.47
C ASP A 114 1.27 14.69 8.76
N ARG A 115 0.66 14.13 7.71
CA ARG A 115 -0.41 13.14 7.88
C ARG A 115 0.11 11.83 8.46
N ALA A 116 1.27 11.39 8.00
CA ALA A 116 1.93 10.20 8.51
C ALA A 116 2.35 10.39 9.96
N GLN A 117 2.84 11.58 10.31
CA GLN A 117 3.16 11.97 11.67
C GLN A 117 1.92 11.98 12.57
N ASP A 118 0.86 12.70 12.18
CA ASP A 118 -0.42 12.75 12.90
C ASP A 118 -0.92 11.31 13.19
N ARG A 119 -0.84 10.43 12.19
CA ARG A 119 -1.25 9.03 12.31
C ARG A 119 -0.31 8.20 13.21
N ALA A 120 1.00 8.37 13.08
CA ALA A 120 1.97 7.64 13.88
C ALA A 120 1.83 7.99 15.37
N VAL A 121 1.68 9.27 15.70
CA VAL A 121 1.41 9.76 17.07
C VAL A 121 0.10 9.18 17.59
N GLN A 122 -0.96 9.22 16.78
CA GLN A 122 -2.26 8.66 17.16
C GLN A 122 -2.18 7.16 17.46
N LEU A 123 -1.56 6.36 16.58
CA LEU A 123 -1.44 4.91 16.76
C LEU A 123 -0.53 4.56 17.94
N ALA A 124 0.57 5.28 18.11
CA ALA A 124 1.46 5.11 19.26
C ALA A 124 0.72 5.37 20.58
N GLY A 125 -0.05 6.46 20.65
CA GLY A 125 -0.88 6.77 21.82
C GLY A 125 -1.99 5.73 22.08
N GLN A 126 -2.66 5.24 21.04
CA GLN A 126 -3.70 4.22 21.16
C GLN A 126 -3.18 2.89 21.67
N TRP A 127 -1.96 2.52 21.27
CA TRP A 127 -1.35 1.25 21.64
C TRP A 127 -0.44 1.35 22.86
N GLY A 128 -0.19 2.56 23.39
CA GLY A 128 0.85 2.78 24.40
C GLY A 128 2.25 2.43 23.89
N ALA A 129 2.46 2.52 22.58
CA ALA A 129 3.70 2.16 21.92
C ALA A 129 4.71 3.30 22.00
N ARG A 130 6.01 2.95 22.01
CA ARG A 130 7.08 3.93 21.82
C ARG A 130 7.06 4.45 20.39
N LEU A 131 7.11 5.77 20.22
CA LEU A 131 7.27 6.41 18.92
C LEU A 131 8.75 6.68 18.66
N VAL A 132 9.26 6.22 17.52
CA VAL A 132 10.59 6.57 17.01
C VAL A 132 10.39 7.27 15.69
N ALA A 133 10.99 8.44 15.49
CA ALA A 133 10.98 9.14 14.22
C ALA A 133 12.36 9.08 13.57
N VAL A 134 12.40 8.69 12.30
CA VAL A 134 13.62 8.60 11.51
C VAL A 134 13.57 9.55 10.33
N HIS A 135 14.65 10.31 10.16
CA HIS A 135 14.89 11.17 9.01
C HIS A 135 16.26 10.85 8.40
N ALA A 136 16.29 10.74 7.07
CA ALA A 136 17.51 10.52 6.31
C ALA A 136 17.96 11.82 5.66
N LEU A 137 19.20 12.21 5.93
CA LEU A 137 19.90 13.24 5.20
C LEU A 137 20.56 12.59 3.99
N GLU A 138 20.02 12.88 2.81
CA GLU A 138 20.72 12.53 1.57
C GLU A 138 21.98 13.38 1.49
N SER A 139 23.13 12.73 1.28
CA SER A 139 24.41 13.40 1.13
C SER A 139 24.36 14.32 -0.09
N ILE A 140 24.07 15.60 0.15
CA ILE A 140 24.24 16.63 -0.86
C ILE A 140 25.74 16.96 -0.86
N ASP A 141 26.47 16.41 -1.83
CA ASP A 141 27.86 16.78 -2.14
C ASP A 141 27.93 18.20 -2.72
N ILE A 142 27.45 19.22 -2.00
CA ILE A 142 27.77 20.60 -2.35
C ILE A 142 29.05 20.97 -1.64
N VAL A 143 30.15 20.85 -2.37
CA VAL A 143 31.41 21.53 -2.07
C VAL A 143 31.21 23.03 -2.30
N LEU A 144 30.48 23.70 -1.40
CA LEU A 144 30.57 25.16 -1.33
C LEU A 144 31.98 25.49 -0.83
N PRO A 145 32.68 26.48 -1.43
CA PRO A 145 33.93 26.97 -0.87
C PRO A 145 33.67 27.44 0.55
N ARG A 146 34.09 26.63 1.52
CA ARG A 146 34.07 26.97 2.94
C ARG A 146 34.89 28.25 3.08
N ALA A 147 34.26 29.33 3.56
CA ALA A 147 34.99 30.54 3.88
C ALA A 147 36.15 30.15 4.80
N PRO A 148 37.38 30.58 4.49
CA PRO A 148 38.50 30.32 5.35
C PRO A 148 38.16 30.85 6.76
N ASP A 149 38.39 30.03 7.78
CA ASP A 149 38.64 30.47 9.15
C ASP A 149 37.56 31.31 9.86
N GLY A 150 36.41 30.72 10.22
CA GLY A 150 35.62 31.08 11.43
C GLY A 150 35.08 32.52 11.58
N THR A 151 35.40 33.39 10.62
CA THR A 151 35.17 34.84 10.56
C THR A 151 33.82 35.17 9.93
N ALA A 152 33.14 34.18 9.37
CA ALA A 152 31.75 34.29 8.96
C ALA A 152 30.89 34.63 10.18
N PRO A 153 30.08 35.70 10.13
CA PRO A 153 29.06 35.99 11.14
C PRO A 153 28.19 34.75 11.39
N GLU A 154 27.61 34.61 12.59
CA GLU A 154 26.84 33.43 12.99
C GLU A 154 25.72 33.07 11.99
N TRP A 155 25.04 34.07 11.42
CA TRP A 155 24.02 33.89 10.38
C TRP A 155 24.55 33.36 9.03
N ARG A 156 25.87 33.37 8.82
CA ARG A 156 26.57 32.94 7.60
C ARG A 156 27.38 31.65 7.80
N ARG A 157 27.45 31.13 9.03
CA ARG A 157 28.09 29.82 9.28
C ARG A 157 27.18 28.73 8.71
N PRO A 158 27.72 27.76 7.95
CA PRO A 158 26.94 26.60 7.54
C PRO A 158 26.35 25.96 8.79
N ARG A 159 25.01 25.88 8.87
CA ARG A 159 24.35 25.15 9.95
C ARG A 159 24.72 23.68 9.81
N ASP A 160 24.89 23.01 10.94
CA ASP A 160 25.05 21.57 10.97
C ASP A 160 23.70 20.95 10.53
N PRO A 161 23.61 20.33 9.33
CA PRO A 161 22.35 19.83 8.80
C PRO A 161 21.74 18.76 9.71
N ASP A 162 22.58 18.00 10.43
CA ASP A 162 22.16 17.00 11.41
C ASP A 162 21.45 17.65 12.60
N ALA A 163 22.06 18.70 13.15
CA ALA A 163 21.50 19.44 14.26
C ALA A 163 20.22 20.17 13.87
N GLU A 164 20.16 20.75 12.66
CA GLU A 164 18.98 21.44 12.13
C GLU A 164 17.82 20.46 11.92
N ALA A 165 18.06 19.33 11.23
CA ALA A 165 17.04 18.31 11.00
C ALA A 165 16.55 17.69 12.32
N ARG A 166 17.45 17.43 13.27
CA ARG A 166 17.08 16.93 14.59
C ARG A 166 16.21 17.93 15.35
N THR A 167 16.64 19.19 15.39
CA THR A 167 15.90 20.26 16.10
C THR A 167 14.50 20.43 15.50
N LEU A 168 14.38 20.41 14.17
CA LEU A 168 13.09 20.51 13.49
C LEU A 168 12.18 19.34 13.86
N LEU A 169 12.69 18.11 13.78
CA LEU A 169 11.92 16.91 14.08
C LEU A 169 11.51 16.83 15.56
N GLU A 170 12.39 17.22 16.48
CA GLU A 170 12.09 17.33 17.91
C GLU A 170 11.01 18.39 18.18
N ALA A 171 11.03 19.52 17.47
CA ALA A 171 10.01 20.55 17.58
C ALA A 171 8.65 20.09 17.05
N GLU A 172 8.62 19.41 15.89
CA GLU A 172 7.38 18.87 15.31
C GLU A 172 6.74 17.78 16.18
N LEU A 173 7.56 17.01 16.90
CA LEU A 173 7.13 15.92 17.78
C LEU A 173 7.13 16.31 19.26
N ALA A 174 7.22 17.60 19.57
CA ALA A 174 7.23 18.08 20.95
C ALA A 174 5.99 17.59 21.72
N GLY A 175 6.20 17.07 22.93
CA GLY A 175 5.13 16.55 23.78
C GLY A 175 4.65 15.13 23.45
N THR A 176 5.17 14.50 22.38
CA THR A 176 4.80 13.11 22.03
C THR A 176 5.69 12.05 22.70
N GLY A 177 6.84 12.46 23.25
CA GLY A 177 7.85 11.55 23.79
C GLY A 177 8.60 10.74 22.73
N ALA A 178 8.52 11.15 21.45
CA ALA A 178 9.20 10.47 20.36
C ALA A 178 10.72 10.51 20.48
N GLU A 179 11.37 9.37 20.23
CA GLU A 179 12.81 9.31 20.04
C GLU A 179 13.16 9.72 18.61
N VAL A 180 14.10 10.65 18.45
CA VAL A 180 14.50 11.17 17.14
C VAL A 180 15.82 10.55 16.67
N VAL A 181 15.81 10.00 15.45
CA VAL A 181 16.97 9.41 14.79
C VAL A 181 17.20 10.13 13.45
N VAL A 182 18.30 10.85 13.36
CA VAL A 182 18.77 11.44 12.08
C VAL A 182 20.00 10.64 11.63
N GLY A 183 20.04 10.26 10.36
CA GLY A 183 21.16 9.52 9.79
C GLY A 183 21.42 9.91 8.34
N HIS A 184 22.60 9.53 7.82
CA HIS A 184 23.04 9.87 6.46
C HIS A 184 22.91 8.69 5.50
N GLY A 185 22.71 9.01 4.22
CA GLY A 185 22.76 8.05 3.12
C GLY A 185 21.39 7.69 2.54
N ASP A 186 21.28 6.48 2.00
CA ASP A 186 20.04 6.01 1.36
C ASP A 186 18.87 5.95 2.37
N PRO A 187 17.76 6.68 2.11
CA PRO A 187 16.66 6.75 3.05
C PRO A 187 16.00 5.39 3.34
N ALA A 188 15.84 4.53 2.34
CA ALA A 188 15.19 3.24 2.53
C ALA A 188 16.06 2.33 3.40
N ALA A 189 17.37 2.27 3.13
CA ALA A 189 18.33 1.52 3.93
C ALA A 189 18.35 1.99 5.39
N LEU A 190 18.34 3.31 5.63
CA LEU A 190 18.29 3.87 6.98
C LEU A 190 17.00 3.48 7.70
N VAL A 191 15.84 3.67 7.07
CA VAL A 191 14.53 3.31 7.65
C VAL A 191 14.49 1.83 8.01
N LEU A 192 14.92 0.94 7.10
CA LEU A 192 14.97 -0.50 7.34
C LEU A 192 15.93 -0.88 8.47
N ALA A 193 17.10 -0.25 8.53
CA ALA A 193 18.08 -0.48 9.58
C ALA A 193 17.55 -0.05 10.95
N VAL A 194 16.93 1.13 11.04
CA VAL A 194 16.33 1.63 12.29
C VAL A 194 15.13 0.77 12.69
N ALA A 195 14.27 0.38 11.75
CA ALA A 195 13.14 -0.51 12.01
C ALA A 195 13.59 -1.83 12.64
N ARG A 196 14.67 -2.44 12.11
CA ARG A 196 15.25 -3.66 12.68
C ARG A 196 15.87 -3.43 14.05
N ARG A 197 16.69 -2.38 14.19
CA ARG A 197 17.40 -2.06 15.44
C ARG A 197 16.44 -1.76 16.58
N GLN A 198 15.34 -1.08 16.28
CA GLN A 198 14.32 -0.70 17.26
C GLN A 198 13.19 -1.73 17.40
N ALA A 199 13.30 -2.88 16.72
CA ALA A 199 12.27 -3.92 16.66
C ALA A 199 10.87 -3.32 16.38
N ALA A 200 10.78 -2.41 15.41
CA ALA A 200 9.54 -1.73 15.08
C ALA A 200 8.48 -2.76 14.66
N GLY A 201 7.29 -2.67 15.27
CA GLY A 201 6.14 -3.51 14.91
C GLY A 201 5.24 -2.86 13.85
N LEU A 202 5.53 -1.59 13.49
CA LEU A 202 4.90 -0.86 12.40
C LEU A 202 5.85 0.22 11.90
N VAL A 203 6.00 0.34 10.58
CA VAL A 203 6.62 1.50 9.92
C VAL A 203 5.52 2.37 9.32
N VAL A 204 5.50 3.66 9.65
CA VAL A 204 4.53 4.64 9.16
C VAL A 204 5.25 5.63 8.25
N THR A 205 4.72 5.87 7.07
CA THR A 205 5.30 6.79 6.09
C THR A 205 4.22 7.53 5.31
N GLY A 206 4.56 8.70 4.79
CA GLY A 206 3.70 9.43 3.86
C GLY A 206 3.74 8.82 2.46
N LEU A 207 2.93 9.37 1.56
CA LEU A 207 3.10 9.13 0.13
C LEU A 207 4.14 10.09 -0.45
N ALA A 208 5.19 9.57 -1.08
CA ALA A 208 6.06 10.40 -1.90
C ALA A 208 5.33 10.84 -3.20
N ARG A 209 5.66 12.03 -3.70
CA ARG A 209 5.40 12.45 -5.08
C ARG A 209 6.75 12.68 -5.74
N ALA A 210 7.02 11.97 -6.83
CA ALA A 210 7.92 12.45 -7.86
C ALA A 210 7.10 13.27 -8.88
N GLU A 211 7.52 14.51 -9.14
CA GLU A 211 7.14 15.41 -10.25
C GLU A 211 5.80 16.22 -10.19
N PRO A 212 5.74 17.42 -10.83
CA PRO A 212 4.66 18.41 -10.70
C PRO A 212 3.42 18.12 -11.57
N LEU A 213 3.42 17.03 -12.33
CA LEU A 213 2.33 16.66 -13.26
C LEU A 213 1.43 15.57 -12.66
N GLY A 214 0.67 15.92 -11.63
CA GLY A 214 -0.63 15.30 -11.29
C GLY A 214 -0.72 13.80 -10.97
N ARG A 215 0.33 13.00 -11.16
CA ARG A 215 0.35 11.55 -10.90
C ARG A 215 1.13 11.28 -9.61
N LEU A 216 0.46 10.60 -8.68
CA LEU A 216 1.01 10.20 -7.39
C LEU A 216 1.96 9.01 -7.60
N LEU A 217 3.20 9.19 -8.06
CA LEU A 217 4.15 8.08 -8.07
C LEU A 217 4.60 7.79 -6.62
N THR A 218 4.27 6.59 -6.12
CA THR A 218 4.86 6.02 -4.89
C THR A 218 6.38 6.16 -5.00
N GLY A 219 7.00 7.06 -4.24
CA GLY A 219 8.43 7.32 -4.38
C GLY A 219 9.26 6.05 -4.13
N ALA A 220 10.40 5.94 -4.83
CA ALA A 220 11.27 4.76 -4.81
C ALA A 220 11.63 4.30 -3.38
N THR A 221 11.79 5.24 -2.44
CA THR A 221 12.02 4.95 -1.03
C THR A 221 10.89 4.14 -0.39
N VAL A 222 9.63 4.52 -0.61
CA VAL A 222 8.48 3.83 -0.02
C VAL A 222 8.35 2.43 -0.62
N GLU A 223 8.49 2.30 -1.94
CA GLU A 223 8.47 0.99 -2.61
C GLU A 223 9.56 0.06 -2.07
N GLU A 224 10.75 0.60 -1.84
CA GLU A 224 11.89 -0.16 -1.32
C GLU A 224 11.68 -0.60 0.14
N VAL A 225 11.18 0.30 0.99
CA VAL A 225 10.83 -0.03 2.38
C VAL A 225 9.75 -1.11 2.42
N VAL A 226 8.71 -0.99 1.60
CA VAL A 226 7.64 -1.99 1.47
C VAL A 226 8.19 -3.35 1.05
N ARG A 227 9.11 -3.38 0.09
CA ARG A 227 9.67 -4.61 -0.47
C ARG A 227 10.51 -5.38 0.56
N GLN A 228 11.20 -4.67 1.44
CA GLN A 228 12.21 -5.26 2.32
C GLN A 228 11.83 -5.31 3.81
N SER A 229 10.89 -4.48 4.26
CA SER A 229 10.52 -4.38 5.67
C SER A 229 9.94 -5.69 6.17
N ALA A 230 10.43 -6.14 7.32
CA ALA A 230 9.83 -7.27 8.04
C ALA A 230 8.59 -6.82 8.84
N ALA A 231 8.55 -5.56 9.25
CA ALA A 231 7.40 -4.96 9.91
C ALA A 231 6.36 -4.52 8.87
N PRO A 232 5.06 -4.55 9.20
CA PRO A 232 4.03 -3.92 8.39
C PRO A 232 4.38 -2.46 8.07
N VAL A 233 4.09 -2.03 6.84
CA VAL A 233 4.33 -0.66 6.37
C VAL A 233 2.99 0.01 6.11
N LEU A 234 2.70 1.09 6.83
CA LEU A 234 1.52 1.91 6.70
C LEU A 234 1.85 3.17 5.88
N ALA A 235 1.32 3.23 4.66
CA ALA A 235 1.33 4.41 3.81
C ALA A 235 0.08 5.26 4.11
N VAL A 236 0.30 6.44 4.69
CA VAL A 236 -0.77 7.32 5.17
C VAL A 236 -1.16 8.32 4.08
N ARG A 237 -2.45 8.35 3.74
CA ARG A 237 -3.05 9.27 2.78
C ARG A 237 -3.97 10.28 3.45
N GLN A 238 -4.73 9.80 4.43
CA GLN A 238 -5.78 10.56 5.11
C GLN A 238 -5.23 11.21 6.36
N ARG A 239 -5.82 12.36 6.73
CA ARG A 239 -5.47 13.00 7.99
C ARG A 239 -6.08 12.20 9.15
N ALA A 240 -5.30 11.94 10.19
CA ALA A 240 -5.75 11.18 11.35
C ALA A 240 -6.71 11.99 12.24
N ARG A 241 -7.98 12.09 11.83
CA ARG A 241 -9.04 12.79 12.59
C ARG A 241 -9.65 11.95 13.71
N ALA A 242 -9.62 10.64 13.56
CA ALA A 242 -10.18 9.66 14.48
C ALA A 242 -9.39 8.34 14.39
N PRO A 243 -9.52 7.44 15.38
CA PRO A 243 -9.08 6.05 15.24
C PRO A 243 -9.70 5.40 14.01
N TYR A 244 -9.04 4.37 13.47
CA TYR A 244 -9.65 3.56 12.41
C TYR A 244 -10.94 2.90 12.94
N ALA A 245 -11.99 2.91 12.13
CA ALA A 245 -13.26 2.26 12.44
C ALA A 245 -13.54 1.10 11.48
N ARG A 246 -13.13 1.23 10.20
CA ARG A 246 -13.41 0.23 9.15
C ARG A 246 -12.11 -0.21 8.49
N VAL A 247 -11.73 -1.47 8.75
CA VAL A 247 -10.53 -2.11 8.20
C VAL A 247 -10.94 -3.17 7.20
N LEU A 248 -10.40 -3.08 5.99
CA LEU A 248 -10.60 -4.06 4.92
C LEU A 248 -9.29 -4.78 4.64
N VAL A 249 -9.33 -6.11 4.60
CA VAL A 249 -8.25 -6.97 4.14
C VAL A 249 -8.62 -7.47 2.75
N ALA A 250 -7.86 -7.05 1.72
CA ALA A 250 -8.05 -7.59 0.39
C ALA A 250 -7.31 -8.93 0.26
N THR A 251 -7.96 -9.91 -0.35
CA THR A 251 -7.46 -11.28 -0.41
C THR A 251 -7.63 -11.91 -1.79
N ASP A 252 -6.63 -12.68 -2.18
CA ASP A 252 -6.67 -13.67 -3.25
C ASP A 252 -6.64 -15.11 -2.69
N PHE A 253 -6.99 -15.26 -1.41
CA PHE A 253 -6.98 -16.49 -0.61
C PHE A 253 -5.61 -17.17 -0.45
N SER A 254 -4.52 -16.49 -0.78
CA SER A 254 -3.15 -16.95 -0.57
C SER A 254 -2.70 -16.91 0.91
N ASP A 255 -1.58 -17.56 1.20
CA ASP A 255 -0.99 -17.56 2.55
C ASP A 255 -0.52 -16.17 3.01
N CYS A 256 0.01 -15.33 2.11
CA CYS A 256 0.35 -13.96 2.48
C CYS A 256 -0.90 -13.14 2.80
N SER A 257 -2.02 -13.36 2.10
CA SER A 257 -3.32 -12.73 2.41
C SER A 257 -3.86 -13.22 3.76
N ARG A 258 -3.62 -14.50 4.11
CA ARG A 258 -3.93 -15.06 5.43
C ARG A 258 -3.10 -14.40 6.52
N HIS A 259 -1.80 -14.24 6.28
CA HIS A 259 -0.91 -13.54 7.20
C HIS A 259 -1.34 -12.08 7.41
N ALA A 260 -1.71 -11.38 6.34
CA ALA A 260 -2.24 -10.02 6.40
C ALA A 260 -3.52 -9.91 7.25
N LEU A 261 -4.45 -10.86 7.11
CA LEU A 261 -5.65 -10.94 7.95
C LEU A 261 -5.29 -11.13 9.44
N LEU A 262 -4.35 -12.01 9.74
CA LEU A 262 -3.92 -12.29 11.11
C LEU A 262 -3.22 -11.09 11.75
N VAL A 263 -2.37 -10.39 11.00
CA VAL A 263 -1.71 -9.15 11.45
C VAL A 263 -2.75 -8.03 11.66
N ALA A 264 -3.68 -7.82 10.72
CA ALA A 264 -4.74 -6.83 10.88
C ALA A 264 -5.59 -7.11 12.14
N ALA A 265 -5.92 -8.38 12.39
CA ALA A 265 -6.66 -8.79 13.58
C ALA A 265 -5.89 -8.55 14.88
N ALA A 266 -4.57 -8.76 14.88
CA ALA A 266 -3.72 -8.52 16.04
C ALA A 266 -3.57 -7.03 16.35
N LEU A 267 -3.43 -6.19 15.32
CA LEU A 267 -3.32 -4.73 15.47
C LEU A 267 -4.65 -4.07 15.84
N PHE A 268 -5.77 -4.66 15.40
CA PHE A 268 -7.13 -4.14 15.62
C PHE A 268 -8.06 -5.21 16.24
N PRO A 269 -7.79 -5.63 17.50
CA PRO A 269 -8.49 -6.74 18.14
C PRO A 269 -9.96 -6.42 18.51
N ALA A 270 -10.34 -5.14 18.51
CA ALA A 270 -11.70 -4.69 18.81
C ALA A 270 -12.53 -4.36 17.55
N LEU A 271 -11.90 -4.18 16.38
CA LEU A 271 -12.61 -3.72 15.17
C LEU A 271 -13.13 -4.89 14.32
N PRO A 272 -14.38 -4.83 13.80
CA PRO A 272 -14.80 -5.75 12.76
C PRO A 272 -13.92 -5.58 11.52
N LEU A 273 -13.63 -6.69 10.83
CA LEU A 273 -12.81 -6.69 9.63
C LEU A 273 -13.64 -7.10 8.43
N THR A 274 -13.44 -6.44 7.29
CA THR A 274 -14.00 -6.88 6.02
C THR A 274 -12.93 -7.67 5.26
N LEU A 275 -13.19 -8.92 4.93
CA LEU A 275 -12.37 -9.71 4.00
C LEU A 275 -12.95 -9.57 2.59
N PHE A 276 -12.24 -8.89 1.70
CA PHE A 276 -12.71 -8.58 0.36
C PHE A 276 -11.99 -9.40 -0.69
N HIS A 277 -12.75 -10.12 -1.52
CA HIS A 277 -12.24 -10.87 -2.66
C HIS A 277 -12.98 -10.45 -3.93
N ALA A 278 -12.24 -10.30 -5.03
CA ALA A 278 -12.82 -10.15 -6.35
C ALA A 278 -12.48 -11.37 -7.21
N TYR A 279 -13.48 -11.95 -7.86
CA TYR A 279 -13.32 -13.11 -8.73
C TYR A 279 -13.60 -12.77 -10.18
N GLU A 280 -12.86 -13.38 -11.10
CA GLU A 280 -13.18 -13.29 -12.52
C GLU A 280 -14.33 -14.24 -12.85
N ALA A 281 -15.46 -13.69 -13.30
CA ALA A 281 -16.51 -14.51 -13.88
C ALA A 281 -16.10 -14.89 -15.31
N PRO A 282 -16.04 -16.19 -15.67
CA PRO A 282 -15.73 -16.62 -17.03
C PRO A 282 -16.68 -15.96 -18.04
N PHE A 283 -16.17 -15.58 -19.23
CA PHE A 283 -17.03 -15.16 -20.35
C PHE A 283 -17.85 -16.36 -20.82
N PRO A 284 -19.19 -16.41 -20.61
CA PRO A 284 -19.97 -17.58 -20.92
C PRO A 284 -20.42 -17.50 -22.37
N ALA A 285 -19.68 -18.13 -23.27
CA ALA A 285 -20.08 -18.25 -24.67
C ALA A 285 -21.15 -19.34 -24.91
N LEU A 286 -21.41 -20.24 -23.94
CA LEU A 286 -22.21 -21.45 -24.20
C LEU A 286 -23.24 -21.88 -23.14
N LEU A 287 -23.27 -21.33 -21.92
CA LEU A 287 -24.27 -21.68 -20.90
C LEU A 287 -24.76 -20.41 -20.21
N GLY A 288 -26.07 -20.30 -20.04
CA GLY A 288 -26.80 -19.10 -19.60
C GLY A 288 -26.03 -18.20 -18.63
N ARG A 289 -25.95 -16.91 -18.98
CA ARG A 289 -25.17 -15.86 -18.30
C ARG A 289 -25.43 -15.72 -16.79
N ALA A 290 -26.59 -16.16 -16.32
CA ALA A 290 -27.00 -16.12 -14.92
C ALA A 290 -26.48 -17.32 -14.12
N ALA A 291 -26.68 -18.55 -14.62
CA ALA A 291 -26.22 -19.78 -13.96
C ALA A 291 -24.70 -19.81 -13.79
N SER A 292 -23.95 -19.44 -14.83
CA SER A 292 -22.47 -19.37 -14.77
C SER A 292 -21.94 -18.34 -13.77
N ARG A 293 -22.66 -17.24 -13.55
CA ARG A 293 -22.27 -16.21 -12.56
C ARG A 293 -22.58 -16.64 -11.15
N GLU A 294 -23.74 -17.24 -10.93
CA GLU A 294 -24.17 -17.74 -9.62
C GLU A 294 -23.28 -18.90 -9.15
N GLU A 295 -22.94 -19.82 -10.05
CA GLU A 295 -21.98 -20.89 -9.79
C GLU A 295 -20.59 -20.33 -9.44
N ALA A 296 -20.08 -19.37 -10.21
CA ALA A 296 -18.80 -18.73 -9.92
C ALA A 296 -18.80 -17.98 -8.58
N ALA A 297 -19.89 -17.27 -8.27
CA ALA A 297 -20.08 -16.59 -6.98
C ALA A 297 -20.10 -17.60 -5.83
N ALA A 298 -20.84 -18.70 -5.98
CA ALA A 298 -20.95 -19.75 -4.97
C ALA A 298 -19.60 -20.45 -4.75
N ALA A 299 -18.83 -20.68 -5.81
CA ALA A 299 -17.48 -21.24 -5.73
C ALA A 299 -16.52 -20.29 -4.99
N ALA A 300 -16.50 -19.01 -5.36
CA ALA A 300 -15.67 -18.00 -4.68
C ALA A 300 -16.07 -17.82 -3.20
N ALA A 301 -17.36 -17.85 -2.89
CA ALA A 301 -17.85 -17.81 -1.51
C ALA A 301 -17.48 -19.09 -0.72
N ALA A 302 -17.48 -20.26 -1.36
CA ALA A 302 -17.02 -21.51 -0.76
C ALA A 302 -15.53 -21.48 -0.46
N GLU A 303 -14.72 -20.93 -1.38
CA GLU A 303 -13.29 -20.72 -1.19
C GLU A 303 -13.02 -19.74 -0.03
N GLY A 304 -13.76 -18.64 0.06
CA GLY A 304 -13.66 -17.71 1.19
C GLY A 304 -14.01 -18.35 2.54
N ARG A 305 -15.05 -19.20 2.58
CA ARG A 305 -15.37 -19.99 3.78
C ARG A 305 -14.25 -20.96 4.14
N ALA A 306 -13.68 -21.66 3.16
CA ALA A 306 -12.56 -22.57 3.37
C ALA A 306 -11.30 -21.82 3.86
N PHE A 307 -11.03 -20.66 3.28
CA PHE A 307 -9.95 -19.78 3.70
C PHE A 307 -10.09 -19.37 5.18
N LEU A 308 -11.29 -18.95 5.61
CA LEU A 308 -11.55 -18.60 7.00
C LEU A 308 -11.56 -19.81 7.95
N ALA A 309 -11.91 -21.00 7.45
CA ALA A 309 -11.88 -22.24 8.21
C ALA A 309 -10.47 -22.79 8.44
N HIS A 310 -9.43 -22.19 7.84
CA HIS A 310 -8.04 -22.60 8.02
C HIS A 310 -7.65 -22.67 9.50
N ALA A 311 -6.81 -23.65 9.86
CA ALA A 311 -6.44 -23.93 11.25
C ALA A 311 -5.72 -22.76 11.94
N ASP A 312 -4.98 -21.96 11.17
CA ASP A 312 -4.23 -20.80 11.67
C ASP A 312 -5.13 -19.60 12.00
N ILE A 313 -6.39 -19.58 11.53
CA ILE A 313 -7.34 -18.51 11.81
C ILE A 313 -8.14 -18.89 13.06
N PRO A 314 -7.98 -18.17 14.19
CA PRO A 314 -8.69 -18.50 15.42
C PRO A 314 -10.20 -18.39 15.26
N PRO A 315 -11.01 -19.26 15.88
CA PRO A 315 -12.47 -19.17 15.82
C PRO A 315 -13.03 -17.81 16.25
N ALA A 316 -12.41 -17.17 17.25
CA ALA A 316 -12.80 -15.83 17.71
C ALA A 316 -12.63 -14.76 16.61
N LEU A 317 -11.63 -14.91 15.73
CA LEU A 317 -11.45 -14.00 14.60
C LEU A 317 -12.53 -14.21 13.54
N ARG A 318 -12.90 -15.46 13.24
CA ARG A 318 -13.92 -15.78 12.23
C ARG A 318 -15.23 -15.05 12.46
N GLY A 319 -15.66 -14.93 13.72
CA GLY A 319 -16.90 -14.24 14.10
C GLY A 319 -16.87 -12.71 13.91
N ARG A 320 -15.69 -12.11 13.70
CA ARG A 320 -15.53 -10.65 13.47
C ARG A 320 -15.23 -10.30 12.03
N VAL A 321 -15.13 -11.30 11.14
CA VAL A 321 -14.78 -11.11 9.74
C VAL A 321 -16.02 -11.23 8.88
N GLU A 322 -16.43 -10.11 8.29
CA GLU A 322 -17.44 -10.09 7.23
C GLU A 322 -16.75 -10.37 5.89
N THR A 323 -17.23 -11.35 5.13
CA THR A 323 -16.66 -11.69 3.82
C THR A 323 -17.49 -11.06 2.71
N VAL A 324 -16.84 -10.30 1.84
CA VAL A 324 -17.44 -9.67 0.66
C VAL A 324 -16.76 -10.23 -0.57
N VAL A 325 -17.56 -10.82 -1.46
CA VAL A 325 -17.09 -11.47 -2.69
C VAL A 325 -17.82 -10.87 -3.87
N GLU A 326 -17.09 -10.21 -4.76
CA GLU A 326 -17.68 -9.46 -5.86
C GLU A 326 -17.08 -9.88 -7.23
N PRO A 327 -17.89 -9.92 -8.30
CA PRO A 327 -17.38 -10.24 -9.63
C PRO A 327 -16.62 -9.05 -10.21
N GLY A 328 -15.36 -9.26 -10.61
CA GLY A 328 -14.61 -8.26 -11.35
C GLY A 328 -13.10 -8.30 -11.13
N ASN A 329 -12.43 -7.32 -11.72
CA ASN A 329 -11.00 -7.10 -11.48
C ASN A 329 -10.82 -6.38 -10.15
N ILE A 330 -10.03 -6.98 -9.25
CA ILE A 330 -9.81 -6.48 -7.89
C ILE A 330 -9.28 -5.04 -7.85
N GLY A 331 -8.47 -4.63 -8.84
CA GLY A 331 -7.89 -3.28 -8.87
C GLY A 331 -8.97 -2.21 -8.84
N TRP A 332 -9.79 -2.17 -9.88
CA TRP A 332 -10.85 -1.17 -10.02
C TRP A 332 -11.91 -1.29 -8.94
N LEU A 333 -12.36 -2.51 -8.69
CA LEU A 333 -13.48 -2.76 -7.79
C LEU A 333 -13.16 -2.39 -6.34
N LEU A 334 -11.91 -2.62 -5.92
CA LEU A 334 -11.46 -2.30 -4.57
C LEU A 334 -11.53 -0.79 -4.30
N GLN A 335 -11.25 0.07 -5.28
CA GLN A 335 -11.35 1.52 -5.08
C GLN A 335 -12.79 1.99 -4.89
N ASP A 336 -13.69 1.46 -5.73
CA ASP A 336 -15.09 1.82 -5.67
C ASP A 336 -15.72 1.30 -4.39
N TYR A 337 -15.38 0.07 -3.99
CA TYR A 337 -15.82 -0.49 -2.72
C TYR A 337 -15.27 0.29 -1.53
N VAL A 338 -13.98 0.65 -1.50
CA VAL A 338 -13.38 1.44 -0.42
C VAL A 338 -14.12 2.78 -0.24
N ARG A 339 -14.46 3.46 -1.35
CA ARG A 339 -15.26 4.71 -1.29
C ARG A 339 -16.67 4.45 -0.81
N HIS A 340 -17.35 3.47 -1.39
CA HIS A 340 -18.75 3.18 -1.11
C HIS A 340 -18.96 2.76 0.35
N ALA A 341 -18.12 1.87 0.85
CA ALA A 341 -18.18 1.35 2.21
C ALA A 341 -17.47 2.27 3.23
N GLY A 342 -16.84 3.37 2.82
CA GLY A 342 -16.13 4.28 3.72
C GLY A 342 -15.02 3.58 4.51
N ILE A 343 -14.20 2.78 3.82
CA ILE A 343 -13.09 2.06 4.45
C ILE A 343 -11.98 3.06 4.80
N ASP A 344 -11.50 3.01 6.04
CA ASP A 344 -10.44 3.91 6.53
C ASP A 344 -9.04 3.34 6.28
N LEU A 345 -8.92 2.00 6.31
CA LEU A 345 -7.66 1.27 6.17
C LEU A 345 -7.84 0.04 5.26
N LEU A 346 -7.05 -0.01 4.19
CA LEU A 346 -6.89 -1.18 3.33
C LEU A 346 -5.61 -1.94 3.73
N VAL A 347 -5.73 -3.24 3.96
CA VAL A 347 -4.62 -4.15 4.31
C VAL A 347 -4.38 -5.15 3.19
N LEU A 348 -3.12 -5.35 2.82
CA LEU A 348 -2.70 -6.24 1.74
C LEU A 348 -1.53 -7.11 2.19
N GLY A 349 -1.52 -8.38 1.77
CA GLY A 349 -0.35 -9.24 1.88
C GLY A 349 0.65 -8.96 0.76
N THR A 350 1.91 -8.73 1.12
CA THR A 350 3.01 -8.44 0.18
C THR A 350 4.11 -9.47 0.36
N HIS A 351 3.98 -10.66 -0.22
CA HIS A 351 5.05 -11.64 -0.51
C HIS A 351 4.43 -12.90 -1.14
N GLY A 352 5.26 -13.85 -1.57
CA GLY A 352 4.81 -15.10 -2.16
C GLY A 352 4.41 -14.97 -3.65
N ARG A 353 3.68 -15.97 -4.17
CA ARG A 353 3.15 -15.98 -5.55
C ARG A 353 1.73 -15.39 -5.61
N SER A 354 1.49 -14.30 -4.87
CA SER A 354 0.16 -13.70 -4.76
C SER A 354 -0.10 -12.75 -5.92
N ARG A 355 -1.34 -12.76 -6.42
CA ARG A 355 -1.78 -11.87 -7.51
C ARG A 355 -1.80 -10.41 -7.05
N LEU A 356 -2.05 -10.18 -5.76
CA LEU A 356 -2.01 -8.86 -5.15
C LEU A 356 -0.58 -8.28 -5.13
N MET A 357 0.43 -9.12 -4.97
CA MET A 357 1.83 -8.70 -5.00
C MET A 357 2.30 -8.40 -6.43
N GLU A 358 1.87 -9.18 -7.43
CA GLU A 358 2.10 -8.86 -8.85
C GLU A 358 1.53 -7.47 -9.20
N MET A 359 0.42 -7.10 -8.58
CA MET A 359 -0.19 -5.77 -8.65
C MET A 359 0.47 -4.72 -7.75
N LEU A 360 1.60 -4.98 -7.11
CA LEU A 360 2.34 -3.96 -6.33
C LEU A 360 3.79 -3.84 -6.81
N VAL A 361 4.34 -4.89 -7.41
CA VAL A 361 5.72 -4.93 -7.89
C VAL A 361 5.77 -4.66 -9.40
N GLY A 362 6.14 -3.44 -9.77
CA GLY A 362 6.35 -3.04 -11.16
C GLY A 362 5.95 -1.57 -11.40
N SER A 363 6.59 -0.93 -12.38
CA SER A 363 6.36 0.49 -12.72
C SER A 363 4.92 0.80 -13.20
N THR A 364 4.15 -0.22 -13.59
CA THR A 364 2.70 -0.14 -13.87
C THR A 364 1.84 -0.60 -12.68
N ALA A 365 2.42 -1.35 -11.75
CA ALA A 365 1.73 -2.13 -10.72
C ALA A 365 1.53 -1.36 -9.41
N GLY A 366 2.40 -0.43 -9.00
CA GLY A 366 2.23 0.37 -7.76
C GLY A 366 0.91 1.15 -7.61
N TRP A 367 0.02 1.11 -8.60
CA TRP A 367 -1.29 1.75 -8.66
C TRP A 367 -2.13 1.61 -7.40
N LEU A 368 -2.14 0.47 -6.69
CA LEU A 368 -2.99 0.35 -5.49
C LEU A 368 -2.49 1.24 -4.32
N LEU A 369 -1.17 1.45 -4.22
CA LEU A 369 -0.55 2.45 -3.33
C LEU A 369 -0.67 3.89 -3.85
N GLN A 370 -1.09 4.09 -5.09
CA GLN A 370 -1.34 5.44 -5.63
C GLN A 370 -2.81 5.84 -5.56
N ALA A 371 -3.70 4.90 -5.82
CA ALA A 371 -5.06 5.21 -6.22
C ALA A 371 -6.14 4.73 -5.22
N ALA A 372 -5.76 3.96 -4.18
CA ALA A 372 -6.66 3.73 -3.06
C ALA A 372 -7.00 5.06 -2.34
N PRO A 373 -8.27 5.33 -2.02
CA PRO A 373 -8.67 6.59 -1.38
C PRO A 373 -8.49 6.62 0.14
N CYS A 374 -8.02 5.53 0.76
CA CYS A 374 -7.85 5.38 2.21
C CYS A 374 -6.37 5.20 2.60
N ASP A 375 -6.06 4.97 3.87
CA ASP A 375 -4.71 4.57 4.29
C ASP A 375 -4.45 3.11 3.85
N VAL A 376 -3.20 2.76 3.55
CA VAL A 376 -2.85 1.40 3.07
C VAL A 376 -1.75 0.79 3.93
N MET A 377 -2.02 -0.38 4.51
CA MET A 377 -1.05 -1.18 5.23
C MET A 377 -0.64 -2.40 4.41
N LEU A 378 0.66 -2.54 4.23
CA LEU A 378 1.29 -3.64 3.52
C LEU A 378 1.96 -4.56 4.52
N VAL A 379 1.56 -5.82 4.50
CA VAL A 379 2.01 -6.84 5.45
C VAL A 379 2.83 -7.87 4.70
N ARG A 380 4.12 -7.90 4.99
CA ARG A 380 5.01 -8.88 4.42
C ARG A 380 4.90 -10.22 5.15
N GLU A 381 4.75 -11.30 4.38
CA GLU A 381 4.87 -12.65 4.95
C GLU A 381 6.33 -12.92 5.34
N PRO A 382 6.61 -13.44 6.56
CA PRO A 382 7.96 -13.79 6.97
C PRO A 382 8.55 -14.80 5.97
N ALA A 383 9.78 -14.58 5.52
CA ALA A 383 10.46 -15.58 4.70
C ALA A 383 10.58 -16.90 5.51
N PRO A 384 10.31 -18.07 4.90
CA PRO A 384 10.64 -19.33 5.55
C PRO A 384 12.16 -19.35 5.80
N ALA A 385 12.55 -19.60 7.05
CA ALA A 385 13.93 -19.70 7.50
C ALA A 385 14.70 -20.83 6.79
#